data_AF-A0A1Z8B854-F1
#
_entry.id   AF-A0A1Z8B854-F1
#
_cell.length_a   1.000
_cell.length_b   1.000
_cell.length_c   1.000
_cell.angle_alpha   90.00
_cell.angle_beta   90.00
_cell.angle_gamma   90.00
#
_symmetry.space_group_name_H-M   'P 1'
#
loop_
_entity.id
_entity.type
_entity.pdbx_description
1 polymer ?
#
loop_
_entity_poly.entity_id
_entity_poly.type
_entity_poly.pdbx_seq_one_letter_code
_entity_poly.pdbx_strand_id
1 'polypeptide(L)'
;MRTIKMLMVLLLAASVTTSCSIFQGKKKAPAKKTASAKKPKKGDIQPYSKVITKEAKSDEGLFTVHQVDEKYFYEIPDSLFEREMLMVTRIAKTASGLGFGGGKQNTQTLRWQKKNKDVLLRVVSHQVVAADSLPVSIAVENSNFEPILYSFPIKAIKKDSVTNNTVIDVTDFFTKDVKAIGFQQRARRNYKVSRLDASRSYIDTLRSYPQNIESRHVKTYLSSDPPSNSSVQSISLEMSNSMILLPKEPMKRRYFDQRVGWFARGQQDYGLEDQKTKTVTYLDRWRLEVKDEDIAKFKAGELVVPKKQIVYYIDPATPVKWRKYIKQGIEDWQIAFEAAGFKEAIIAKDAPTKEENPEWSPEDVRYSTVRYLASPIPNANGPHVSDPRSGEILESDINWYHNVMTLLHNWFFIQTAAINPDARMNNFDDAVMGRLIRFVSAHEVGHTLGLPHNMGSSIAYPVEKLRDPEFTKKYGTAPSIMDYARFNYVAQPEDGDVALMPNIGPYDKYSIMWGYKPILDKTAKEEKSVLDSWILEKAGDPVYRFGRQQRGVIDYTSQTEDLGDDSMRASAYGIKNLKRIVPNLGKWTGEEGENYDELENMYGQLVGQFNRYMGHVT
;
A
#
# COMPACT_ATOMS: atom_id res chain seq x y z
N MET A 1 56.20 -14.57 54.54
CA MET A 1 56.35 -15.74 55.45
C MET A 1 55.92 -17.00 54.72
N ARG A 2 56.56 -18.16 55.00
CA ARG A 2 56.10 -19.58 54.87
C ARG A 2 55.20 -20.02 53.68
N THR A 3 55.44 -21.14 52.97
CA THR A 3 56.64 -22.00 52.76
C THR A 3 56.38 -23.04 51.64
N ILE A 4 57.27 -23.10 50.65
CA ILE A 4 57.99 -24.30 50.12
C ILE A 4 57.24 -25.64 49.90
N LYS A 5 57.22 -26.13 48.64
CA LYS A 5 57.89 -27.36 48.12
C LYS A 5 57.82 -27.36 46.56
N MET A 6 58.93 -27.44 45.79
CA MET A 6 59.78 -28.60 45.41
C MET A 6 59.05 -29.62 44.49
N LEU A 7 59.58 -30.20 43.39
CA LEU A 7 60.81 -30.09 42.54
C LEU A 7 60.51 -30.85 41.18
N MET A 8 61.29 -31.03 40.09
CA MET A 8 62.66 -30.75 39.58
C MET A 8 62.59 -30.77 38.01
N VAL A 9 63.27 -29.93 37.19
CA VAL A 9 64.62 -30.06 36.51
C VAL A 9 64.98 -31.51 36.02
N LEU A 10 65.56 -31.85 34.84
CA LEU A 10 66.34 -31.22 33.73
C LEU A 10 65.70 -31.50 32.32
N LEU A 11 65.99 -30.86 31.16
CA LEU A 11 67.23 -30.68 30.34
C LEU A 11 67.93 -32.02 29.94
N LEU A 12 68.61 -32.22 28.79
CA LEU A 12 69.31 -31.33 27.84
C LEU A 12 69.53 -31.99 26.44
N ALA A 13 69.88 -31.18 25.43
CA ALA A 13 70.72 -31.46 24.23
C ALA A 13 70.40 -32.54 23.17
N ALA A 14 70.40 -32.03 21.93
CA ALA A 14 70.46 -32.68 20.62
C ALA A 14 71.74 -33.50 20.31
N SER A 15 71.64 -34.32 19.25
CA SER A 15 72.72 -34.54 18.27
C SER A 15 72.16 -34.99 16.91
N VAL A 16 72.92 -34.79 15.82
CA VAL A 16 72.55 -35.18 14.44
C VAL A 16 73.45 -36.31 13.95
N THR A 17 72.87 -37.29 13.24
CA THR A 17 73.63 -38.23 12.39
C THR A 17 72.93 -38.47 11.06
N THR A 18 73.67 -38.31 9.97
CA THR A 18 73.24 -38.64 8.59
C THR A 18 73.60 -40.09 8.21
N SER A 19 72.84 -40.68 7.29
CA SER A 19 73.22 -41.93 6.62
C SER A 19 72.70 -41.98 5.18
N CYS A 20 73.60 -42.19 4.20
CA CYS A 20 73.28 -42.33 2.78
C CYS A 20 73.65 -43.74 2.30
N SER A 21 72.70 -44.52 1.74
CA SER A 21 72.94 -45.67 0.84
C SER A 21 71.63 -46.29 0.29
N ILE A 22 71.59 -46.94 -0.89
CA ILE A 22 72.20 -46.58 -2.18
C ILE A 22 71.46 -47.31 -3.35
N PHE A 23 71.15 -46.58 -4.43
CA PHE A 23 70.78 -47.00 -5.80
C PHE A 23 69.69 -48.06 -6.16
N GLN A 24 69.11 -47.81 -7.35
CA GLN A 24 68.43 -48.72 -8.31
C GLN A 24 66.99 -49.22 -8.05
N GLY A 25 66.16 -49.13 -9.11
CA GLY A 25 64.77 -49.62 -9.10
C GLY A 25 63.81 -49.01 -10.13
N LYS A 26 64.22 -48.69 -11.37
CA LYS A 26 63.27 -48.21 -12.41
C LYS A 26 62.22 -49.28 -12.75
N LYS A 27 60.97 -49.11 -12.28
CA LYS A 27 59.79 -49.84 -12.77
C LYS A 27 58.69 -48.86 -13.20
N LYS A 28 57.90 -49.25 -14.20
CA LYS A 28 56.85 -48.42 -14.82
C LYS A 28 55.82 -47.98 -13.79
N ALA A 29 55.43 -46.71 -13.82
CA ALA A 29 54.29 -46.23 -13.05
C ALA A 29 52.99 -46.85 -13.59
N PRO A 30 52.15 -47.51 -12.76
CA PRO A 30 50.79 -47.83 -13.16
C PRO A 30 49.98 -46.52 -13.25
N ALA A 31 49.03 -46.46 -14.19
CA ALA A 31 48.19 -45.27 -14.34
C ALA A 31 47.45 -44.95 -13.03
N LYS A 32 47.52 -43.68 -12.58
CA LYS A 32 46.67 -43.20 -11.49
C LYS A 32 45.20 -43.37 -11.93
N LYS A 33 44.52 -44.37 -11.37
CA LYS A 33 43.05 -44.40 -11.36
C LYS A 33 42.59 -43.05 -10.81
N THR A 34 41.79 -42.33 -11.59
CA THR A 34 41.16 -41.09 -11.15
C THR A 34 40.41 -41.36 -9.86
N ALA A 35 40.74 -40.61 -8.80
CA ALA A 35 40.06 -40.77 -7.52
C ALA A 35 38.56 -40.51 -7.74
N SER A 36 37.72 -41.48 -7.39
CA SER A 36 36.27 -41.34 -7.54
C SER A 36 35.82 -40.12 -6.74
N ALA A 37 35.16 -39.17 -7.43
CA ALA A 37 34.66 -37.98 -6.78
C ALA A 37 33.74 -38.40 -5.63
N LYS A 38 34.09 -38.02 -4.39
CA LYS A 38 33.26 -38.30 -3.21
C LYS A 38 31.84 -37.82 -3.51
N LYS A 39 30.84 -38.69 -3.36
CA LYS A 39 29.43 -38.27 -3.39
C LYS A 39 29.28 -37.13 -2.37
N PRO A 40 28.75 -35.96 -2.76
CA PRO A 40 28.61 -34.81 -1.85
C PRO A 40 27.74 -35.19 -0.66
N LYS A 41 28.04 -34.64 0.53
CA LYS A 41 27.24 -34.93 1.72
C LYS A 41 25.90 -34.23 1.64
N LYS A 42 24.91 -34.73 2.38
CA LYS A 42 23.62 -34.05 2.59
C LYS A 42 23.89 -32.68 3.24
N GLY A 43 23.70 -31.60 2.49
CA GLY A 43 24.06 -30.23 2.90
C GLY A 43 25.34 -29.64 2.29
N ASP A 44 25.95 -30.28 1.29
CA ASP A 44 26.94 -29.64 0.41
C ASP A 44 26.26 -28.96 -0.79
N ILE A 45 26.79 -27.80 -1.19
CA ILE A 45 26.36 -27.04 -2.36
C ILE A 45 26.62 -27.89 -3.61
N GLN A 46 25.63 -27.99 -4.49
CA GLN A 46 25.68 -28.80 -5.71
C GLN A 46 26.14 -27.96 -6.92
N PRO A 47 26.64 -28.61 -7.99
CA PRO A 47 26.80 -27.97 -9.29
C PRO A 47 25.47 -27.40 -9.79
N TYR A 48 25.47 -26.19 -10.36
CA TYR A 48 24.28 -25.47 -10.81
C TYR A 48 23.34 -26.33 -11.69
N SER A 49 23.89 -27.02 -12.70
CA SER A 49 23.15 -27.88 -13.62
C SER A 49 22.55 -29.16 -13.02
N LYS A 50 22.73 -29.40 -11.71
CA LYS A 50 22.04 -30.45 -10.93
C LYS A 50 20.91 -29.91 -10.05
N VAL A 51 20.72 -28.60 -10.01
CA VAL A 51 19.67 -27.91 -9.25
C VAL A 51 18.71 -27.24 -10.21
N ILE A 52 19.26 -26.44 -11.14
CA ILE A 52 18.53 -25.87 -12.27
C ILE A 52 18.91 -26.69 -13.49
N THR A 53 18.01 -27.57 -13.93
CA THR A 53 18.25 -28.48 -15.06
C THR A 53 17.92 -27.79 -16.39
N LYS A 54 17.98 -28.50 -17.54
CA LYS A 54 17.64 -27.91 -18.85
C LYS A 54 16.13 -27.73 -19.06
N GLU A 55 15.36 -28.46 -18.28
CA GLU A 55 13.91 -28.54 -18.27
C GLU A 55 13.28 -27.47 -17.35
N ALA A 56 14.13 -26.67 -16.69
CA ALA A 56 13.74 -25.61 -15.76
C ALA A 56 13.01 -24.46 -16.48
N LYS A 57 11.73 -24.28 -16.18
CA LYS A 57 11.00 -23.07 -16.58
C LYS A 57 11.57 -21.90 -15.79
N SER A 58 12.00 -20.85 -16.47
CA SER A 58 12.73 -19.73 -15.87
C SER A 58 12.07 -18.41 -16.22
N ASP A 59 11.98 -17.51 -15.24
CA ASP A 59 11.35 -16.20 -15.33
C ASP A 59 12.30 -15.15 -14.75
N GLU A 60 12.62 -14.10 -15.53
CA GLU A 60 13.74 -13.18 -15.28
C GLU A 60 13.27 -11.78 -14.88
N GLY A 61 13.66 -11.35 -13.67
CA GLY A 61 13.32 -10.05 -13.11
C GLY A 61 14.27 -9.66 -11.98
N LEU A 62 13.73 -9.24 -10.83
CA LEU A 62 14.51 -8.85 -9.65
C LEU A 62 15.45 -9.99 -9.17
N PHE A 63 14.92 -11.22 -9.10
CA PHE A 63 15.69 -12.47 -9.08
C PHE A 63 15.32 -13.28 -10.33
N THR A 64 16.10 -14.28 -10.73
CA THR A 64 15.56 -15.29 -11.66
C THR A 64 14.79 -16.33 -10.84
N VAL A 65 13.52 -16.52 -11.18
CA VAL A 65 12.66 -17.57 -10.62
C VAL A 65 12.79 -18.80 -11.50
N HIS A 66 13.06 -19.96 -10.91
CA HIS A 66 13.08 -21.23 -11.64
C HIS A 66 12.06 -22.21 -11.05
N GLN A 67 11.26 -22.84 -11.91
CA GLN A 67 10.49 -24.04 -11.58
C GLN A 67 11.19 -25.28 -12.16
N VAL A 68 11.48 -26.25 -11.30
CA VAL A 68 11.97 -27.60 -11.67
C VAL A 68 11.06 -28.61 -11.00
N ASP A 69 10.37 -29.42 -11.80
CA ASP A 69 9.25 -30.26 -11.37
C ASP A 69 8.21 -29.43 -10.57
N GLU A 70 7.91 -29.83 -9.33
CA GLU A 70 7.00 -29.14 -8.40
C GLU A 70 7.72 -28.08 -7.52
N LYS A 71 9.02 -27.86 -7.72
CA LYS A 71 9.85 -27.02 -6.86
C LYS A 71 10.16 -25.66 -7.46
N TYR A 72 10.20 -24.67 -6.59
CA TYR A 72 10.51 -23.29 -6.94
C TYR A 72 11.80 -22.85 -6.28
N PHE A 73 12.66 -22.22 -7.08
CA PHE A 73 13.96 -21.70 -6.66
C PHE A 73 14.07 -20.21 -6.99
N TYR A 74 14.77 -19.48 -6.13
CA TYR A 74 15.27 -18.15 -6.47
C TYR A 74 16.78 -18.26 -6.76
N GLU A 75 17.18 -17.81 -7.94
CA GLU A 75 18.55 -17.41 -8.23
C GLU A 75 18.69 -15.91 -7.91
N ILE A 76 19.31 -15.62 -6.77
CA ILE A 76 19.52 -14.27 -6.24
C ILE A 76 20.86 -13.73 -6.76
N PRO A 77 20.90 -12.62 -7.51
CA PRO A 77 22.15 -11.92 -7.81
C PRO A 77 22.85 -11.49 -6.51
N ASP A 78 24.15 -11.81 -6.34
CA ASP A 78 24.84 -11.53 -5.08
C ASP A 78 24.88 -10.03 -4.71
N SER A 79 24.68 -9.13 -5.69
CA SER A 79 24.54 -7.67 -5.53
C SER A 79 23.24 -7.20 -4.87
N LEU A 80 22.28 -8.11 -4.65
CA LEU A 80 21.03 -7.84 -3.93
C LEU A 80 21.04 -8.40 -2.49
N PHE A 81 22.12 -9.04 -2.04
CA PHE A 81 22.28 -9.32 -0.60
C PHE A 81 22.52 -8.02 0.18
N GLU A 82 22.02 -7.99 1.41
CA GLU A 82 21.93 -6.82 2.28
C GLU A 82 21.17 -5.62 1.65
N ARG A 83 20.45 -5.80 0.53
CA ARG A 83 19.40 -4.87 0.09
C ARG A 83 18.08 -5.19 0.77
N GLU A 84 17.43 -4.13 1.23
CA GLU A 84 16.09 -4.23 1.84
C GLU A 84 14.98 -4.33 0.78
N MET A 85 13.95 -5.08 1.13
CA MET A 85 12.76 -5.29 0.32
C MET A 85 11.51 -5.23 1.20
N LEU A 86 10.42 -4.67 0.71
CA LEU A 86 9.15 -4.58 1.42
C LEU A 86 8.24 -5.74 1.01
N MET A 87 7.98 -6.65 1.95
CA MET A 87 7.03 -7.76 1.79
C MET A 87 5.63 -7.31 2.16
N VAL A 88 4.75 -7.15 1.17
CA VAL A 88 3.32 -6.85 1.33
C VAL A 88 2.53 -8.14 1.17
N THR A 89 1.78 -8.53 2.21
CA THR A 89 0.90 -9.71 2.20
C THR A 89 -0.55 -9.26 2.03
N ARG A 90 -1.27 -9.78 1.03
CA ARG A 90 -2.70 -9.53 0.77
C ARG A 90 -3.45 -10.86 0.67
N ILE A 91 -4.76 -10.89 0.95
CA ILE A 91 -5.63 -11.98 0.45
C ILE A 91 -5.82 -11.75 -1.04
N ALA A 92 -5.56 -12.76 -1.86
CA ALA A 92 -5.75 -12.73 -3.31
C ALA A 92 -7.19 -13.08 -3.70
N LYS A 93 -7.65 -14.26 -3.26
CA LYS A 93 -9.00 -14.79 -3.45
C LYS A 93 -9.45 -15.49 -2.17
N THR A 94 -10.75 -15.47 -1.88
CA THR A 94 -11.31 -16.00 -0.64
C THR A 94 -12.76 -16.43 -0.80
N ALA A 95 -13.20 -17.40 0.01
CA ALA A 95 -14.62 -17.66 0.22
C ALA A 95 -15.28 -16.55 1.07
N SER A 96 -16.61 -16.54 1.10
CA SER A 96 -17.45 -15.57 1.84
C SER A 96 -17.16 -15.53 3.34
N GLY A 97 -17.33 -14.36 3.95
CA GLY A 97 -17.20 -14.16 5.41
C GLY A 97 -15.77 -14.07 5.96
N LEU A 98 -14.75 -14.14 5.09
CA LEU A 98 -13.32 -14.11 5.45
C LEU A 98 -12.60 -12.79 5.11
N GLY A 99 -13.22 -11.92 4.30
CA GLY A 99 -12.62 -10.70 3.77
C GLY A 99 -12.90 -10.53 2.28
N PHE A 100 -11.96 -9.90 1.56
CA PHE A 100 -12.04 -9.61 0.13
C PHE A 100 -10.66 -9.77 -0.54
N GLY A 101 -10.66 -10.03 -1.85
CA GLY A 101 -9.43 -10.02 -2.67
C GLY A 101 -8.84 -8.60 -2.76
N GLY A 102 -7.53 -8.47 -2.54
CA GLY A 102 -6.83 -7.20 -2.30
C GLY A 102 -6.61 -6.89 -0.81
N GLY A 103 -7.34 -7.55 0.11
CA GLY A 103 -7.32 -7.24 1.55
C GLY A 103 -5.97 -7.46 2.23
N LYS A 104 -5.27 -6.36 2.54
CA LYS A 104 -3.94 -6.36 3.20
C LYS A 104 -3.96 -7.09 4.55
N GLN A 105 -3.03 -8.03 4.72
CA GLN A 105 -2.85 -8.87 5.91
C GLN A 105 -1.62 -8.48 6.73
N ASN A 106 -0.50 -8.12 6.07
CA ASN A 106 0.77 -7.80 6.72
C ASN A 106 1.65 -6.91 5.82
N THR A 107 2.61 -6.21 6.41
CA THR A 107 3.66 -5.47 5.70
C THR A 107 4.93 -5.44 6.54
N GLN A 108 6.05 -5.93 6.00
CA GLN A 108 7.33 -6.05 6.72
C GLN A 108 8.52 -5.70 5.82
N THR A 109 9.51 -4.98 6.35
CA THR A 109 10.80 -4.85 5.66
C THR A 109 11.61 -6.10 5.93
N LEU A 110 12.09 -6.73 4.87
CA LEU A 110 12.92 -7.92 4.90
C LEU A 110 14.28 -7.63 4.28
N ARG A 111 15.31 -8.34 4.72
CA ARG A 111 16.65 -8.28 4.12
C ARG A 111 17.19 -9.69 3.88
N TRP A 112 17.69 -9.93 2.68
CA TRP A 112 18.33 -11.20 2.31
C TRP A 112 19.81 -11.13 2.72
N GLN A 113 20.25 -12.04 3.57
CA GLN A 113 21.60 -12.05 4.15
C GLN A 113 22.30 -13.39 3.88
N LYS A 114 23.44 -13.36 3.22
CA LYS A 114 24.24 -14.57 2.92
C LYS A 114 25.16 -14.89 4.12
N LYS A 115 24.93 -16.02 4.80
CA LYS A 115 25.68 -16.41 6.01
C LYS A 115 26.08 -17.89 5.97
N ASN A 116 27.39 -18.14 6.02
CA ASN A 116 27.96 -19.50 5.99
C ASN A 116 27.56 -20.28 4.73
N LYS A 117 26.70 -21.31 4.86
CA LYS A 117 26.14 -22.10 3.75
C LYS A 117 24.67 -21.77 3.45
N ASP A 118 24.11 -20.76 4.12
CA ASP A 118 22.69 -20.45 4.12
C ASP A 118 22.44 -19.00 3.67
N VAL A 119 21.24 -18.75 3.17
CA VAL A 119 20.68 -17.40 3.04
C VAL A 119 19.63 -17.23 4.14
N LEU A 120 19.78 -16.20 4.96
CA LEU A 120 18.85 -15.81 5.99
C LEU A 120 17.92 -14.73 5.45
N LEU A 121 16.62 -14.86 5.73
CA LEU A 121 15.64 -13.80 5.51
C LEU A 121 15.40 -13.10 6.85
N ARG A 122 15.95 -11.91 7.00
CA ARG A 122 15.84 -11.07 8.21
C ARG A 122 14.56 -10.23 8.18
N VAL A 123 14.01 -9.91 9.35
CA VAL A 123 13.02 -8.84 9.52
C VAL A 123 13.73 -7.59 10.02
N VAL A 124 13.68 -6.52 9.25
CA VAL A 124 14.30 -5.23 9.59
C VAL A 124 13.26 -4.30 10.22
N SER A 125 13.66 -3.56 11.26
CA SER A 125 12.83 -2.55 11.91
C SER A 125 13.42 -1.16 11.69
N HIS A 126 12.63 -0.28 11.10
CA HIS A 126 12.93 1.15 10.95
C HIS A 126 12.18 2.00 12.00
N GLN A 127 11.82 1.42 13.14
CA GLN A 127 11.10 2.15 14.22
C GLN A 127 12.02 2.94 15.15
N VAL A 128 13.30 2.56 15.22
CA VAL A 128 14.33 3.18 16.05
C VAL A 128 15.56 3.41 15.16
N VAL A 129 16.04 4.63 15.09
CA VAL A 129 17.10 5.04 14.14
C VAL A 129 18.10 6.01 14.77
N ALA A 130 19.28 6.08 14.18
CA ALA A 130 20.22 7.18 14.27
C ALA A 130 20.96 7.29 12.93
N ALA A 131 21.70 8.37 12.68
CA ALA A 131 22.58 8.43 11.52
C ALA A 131 23.83 7.57 11.75
N ASP A 132 24.20 6.73 10.78
CA ASP A 132 25.32 5.77 10.84
C ASP A 132 26.66 6.42 11.25
N SER A 133 26.84 7.69 10.91
CA SER A 133 28.02 8.51 11.23
C SER A 133 28.14 8.93 12.70
N LEU A 134 27.12 8.69 13.53
CA LEU A 134 27.10 9.02 14.95
C LEU A 134 27.37 7.76 15.80
N PRO A 135 28.23 7.78 16.83
CA PRO A 135 28.55 6.60 17.64
C PRO A 135 27.34 5.89 18.29
N VAL A 136 26.20 6.57 18.42
CA VAL A 136 24.95 6.02 18.94
C VAL A 136 24.25 5.04 17.96
N SER A 137 24.62 5.03 16.67
CA SER A 137 24.17 4.03 15.69
C SER A 137 24.48 2.60 16.18
N ILE A 138 25.66 2.38 16.75
CA ILE A 138 26.09 1.12 17.34
C ILE A 138 25.16 0.69 18.48
N ALA A 139 24.67 1.64 19.29
CA ALA A 139 23.71 1.33 20.35
C ALA A 139 22.31 1.02 19.79
N VAL A 140 21.90 1.68 18.71
CA VAL A 140 20.65 1.40 17.99
C VAL A 140 20.70 0.00 17.36
N GLU A 141 21.76 -0.35 16.63
CA GLU A 141 21.96 -1.67 16.00
C GLU A 141 21.93 -2.80 17.04
N ASN A 142 22.74 -2.70 18.10
CA ASN A 142 22.77 -3.69 19.18
C ASN A 142 21.42 -3.85 19.89
N SER A 143 20.59 -2.80 19.94
CA SER A 143 19.25 -2.84 20.54
C SER A 143 18.17 -3.37 19.59
N ASN A 144 18.44 -3.41 18.28
CA ASN A 144 17.47 -3.78 17.25
C ASN A 144 17.91 -5.03 16.47
N PHE A 145 18.32 -6.08 17.17
CA PHE A 145 18.71 -7.36 16.55
C PHE A 145 17.59 -7.90 15.63
N GLU A 146 17.88 -7.99 14.34
CA GLU A 146 16.95 -8.43 13.30
C GLU A 146 16.59 -9.92 13.44
N PRO A 147 15.31 -10.28 13.72
CA PRO A 147 14.89 -11.67 13.78
C PRO A 147 15.05 -12.38 12.44
N ILE A 148 15.41 -13.66 12.48
CA ILE A 148 15.40 -14.53 11.29
C ILE A 148 13.95 -15.00 11.07
N LEU A 149 13.32 -14.57 9.96
CA LEU A 149 12.02 -15.06 9.53
C LEU A 149 12.12 -16.47 8.93
N TYR A 150 13.16 -16.71 8.12
CA TYR A 150 13.41 -18.00 7.48
C TYR A 150 14.90 -18.20 7.16
N SER A 151 15.32 -19.45 6.98
CA SER A 151 16.69 -19.82 6.58
C SER A 151 16.66 -20.82 5.42
N PHE A 152 17.47 -20.56 4.40
CA PHE A 152 17.48 -21.25 3.13
C PHE A 152 18.88 -21.81 2.82
N PRO A 153 19.11 -23.13 2.93
CA PRO A 153 20.39 -23.72 2.58
C PRO A 153 20.70 -23.54 1.09
N ILE A 154 21.87 -22.97 0.77
CA ILE A 154 22.31 -22.70 -0.60
C ILE A 154 22.40 -24.02 -1.37
N LYS A 155 21.66 -24.10 -2.47
CA LYS A 155 21.56 -25.31 -3.31
C LYS A 155 22.67 -25.34 -4.35
N ALA A 156 22.91 -24.22 -5.02
CA ALA A 156 23.97 -24.02 -6.00
C ALA A 156 24.46 -22.58 -5.98
N ILE A 157 25.61 -22.35 -6.62
CA ILE A 157 26.09 -21.02 -6.99
C ILE A 157 26.36 -21.04 -8.49
N LYS A 158 25.77 -20.10 -9.22
CA LYS A 158 26.09 -19.81 -10.62
C LYS A 158 27.23 -18.80 -10.63
N LYS A 159 28.24 -19.06 -11.44
CA LYS A 159 29.33 -18.13 -11.71
C LYS A 159 29.29 -17.79 -13.18
N ASP A 160 28.90 -16.56 -13.47
CA ASP A 160 29.19 -15.95 -14.76
C ASP A 160 30.58 -15.30 -14.69
N SER A 161 31.08 -14.88 -15.84
CA SER A 161 32.26 -14.05 -16.05
C SER A 161 32.19 -12.67 -15.37
N VAL A 162 30.99 -12.17 -15.05
CA VAL A 162 30.77 -10.83 -14.45
C VAL A 162 30.04 -10.88 -13.09
N THR A 163 29.18 -11.88 -12.85
CA THR A 163 28.32 -11.97 -11.65
C THR A 163 28.38 -13.33 -10.97
N ASN A 164 28.19 -13.35 -9.64
CA ASN A 164 27.86 -14.56 -8.89
C ASN A 164 26.38 -14.49 -8.51
N ASN A 165 25.63 -15.57 -8.76
CA ASN A 165 24.24 -15.67 -8.34
C ASN A 165 24.05 -16.90 -7.45
N THR A 166 23.26 -16.76 -6.39
CA THR A 166 23.06 -17.77 -5.33
C THR A 166 21.69 -18.42 -5.45
N VAL A 167 21.65 -19.74 -5.60
CA VAL A 167 20.39 -20.49 -5.81
C VAL A 167 19.89 -21.08 -4.49
N ILE A 168 18.65 -20.76 -4.12
CA ILE A 168 17.92 -21.32 -2.96
C ILE A 168 16.59 -21.95 -3.37
N ASP A 169 16.14 -22.97 -2.63
CA ASP A 169 14.82 -23.62 -2.78
C ASP A 169 13.84 -22.91 -1.85
N VAL A 170 12.81 -22.29 -2.42
CA VAL A 170 11.81 -21.48 -1.68
C VAL A 170 10.45 -22.16 -1.56
N THR A 171 10.30 -23.38 -2.12
CA THR A 171 9.05 -24.16 -2.13
C THR A 171 8.43 -24.28 -0.73
N ASP A 172 9.26 -24.61 0.26
CA ASP A 172 8.87 -24.79 1.67
C ASP A 172 8.37 -23.49 2.34
N PHE A 173 8.88 -22.32 1.94
CA PHE A 173 8.52 -21.03 2.55
C PHE A 173 7.07 -20.67 2.21
N PHE A 174 6.65 -20.90 0.96
CA PHE A 174 5.29 -20.63 0.51
C PHE A 174 4.31 -21.77 0.80
N THR A 175 4.73 -23.04 0.87
CA THR A 175 3.79 -24.15 1.17
C THR A 175 3.57 -24.39 2.67
N LYS A 176 4.51 -24.02 3.55
CA LYS A 176 4.37 -24.21 5.01
C LYS A 176 3.74 -23.00 5.71
N ASP A 177 3.47 -23.14 7.01
CA ASP A 177 2.77 -22.13 7.82
C ASP A 177 3.69 -21.01 8.33
N VAL A 178 4.36 -20.32 7.42
CA VAL A 178 5.12 -19.11 7.73
C VAL A 178 4.14 -17.98 8.04
N LYS A 179 3.84 -17.79 9.34
CA LYS A 179 2.77 -16.90 9.85
C LYS A 179 2.84 -15.46 9.32
N ALA A 180 4.02 -14.95 8.98
CA ALA A 180 4.21 -13.59 8.45
C ALA A 180 3.61 -13.41 7.04
N ILE A 181 3.59 -14.47 6.23
CA ILE A 181 3.11 -14.48 4.84
C ILE A 181 1.86 -15.37 4.71
N GLY A 182 0.92 -15.23 5.65
CA GLY A 182 -0.27 -16.07 5.73
C GLY A 182 -1.41 -15.40 6.50
N PHE A 183 -2.45 -16.19 6.77
CA PHE A 183 -3.66 -15.72 7.44
C PHE A 183 -3.36 -15.25 8.87
N GLN A 184 -3.95 -14.12 9.28
CA GLN A 184 -3.53 -13.40 10.50
C GLN A 184 -4.02 -14.02 11.80
N GLN A 185 -3.20 -13.91 12.85
CA GLN A 185 -3.42 -14.58 14.15
C GLN A 185 -4.65 -14.09 14.92
N ARG A 186 -5.25 -12.95 14.56
CA ARG A 186 -6.57 -12.53 15.07
C ARG A 186 -7.69 -13.35 14.41
N ALA A 187 -7.76 -13.35 13.08
CA ALA A 187 -8.75 -14.10 12.32
C ALA A 187 -8.67 -15.62 12.58
N ARG A 188 -7.46 -16.18 12.66
CA ARG A 188 -7.25 -17.58 13.07
C ARG A 188 -7.89 -17.93 14.42
N ARG A 189 -7.83 -17.03 15.41
CA ARG A 189 -8.43 -17.23 16.72
C ARG A 189 -9.96 -17.12 16.67
N ASN A 190 -10.50 -16.14 15.94
CA ASN A 190 -11.93 -15.99 15.74
C ASN A 190 -12.54 -17.29 15.16
N TYR A 191 -11.93 -17.85 14.12
CA TYR A 191 -12.43 -19.04 13.41
C TYR A 191 -11.84 -20.38 13.91
N LYS A 192 -11.33 -20.42 15.15
CA LYS A 192 -10.82 -21.63 15.81
C LYS A 192 -9.86 -22.47 14.94
N VAL A 193 -8.95 -21.82 14.20
CA VAL A 193 -7.97 -22.47 13.32
C VAL A 193 -6.92 -23.24 14.14
N SER A 194 -6.72 -24.51 13.84
CA SER A 194 -5.79 -25.40 14.54
C SER A 194 -4.41 -25.49 13.88
N ARG A 195 -4.35 -25.79 12.57
CA ARG A 195 -3.10 -25.90 11.79
C ARG A 195 -3.33 -25.64 10.30
N LEU A 196 -2.25 -25.37 9.56
CA LEU A 196 -2.24 -25.47 8.10
C LEU A 196 -2.35 -26.95 7.68
N ASP A 197 -3.06 -27.19 6.58
CA ASP A 197 -3.19 -28.46 5.88
C ASP A 197 -2.30 -28.46 4.64
N ALA A 198 -1.16 -29.14 4.71
CA ALA A 198 -0.09 -29.05 3.71
C ALA A 198 -0.43 -29.77 2.39
N SER A 199 -1.30 -30.79 2.39
CA SER A 199 -1.72 -31.46 1.14
C SER A 199 -2.74 -30.64 0.34
N ARG A 200 -3.34 -29.62 0.95
CA ARG A 200 -4.26 -28.65 0.32
C ARG A 200 -3.67 -27.24 0.31
N SER A 201 -2.35 -27.12 0.33
CA SER A 201 -1.63 -25.84 0.26
C SER A 201 -0.49 -25.92 -0.76
N TYR A 202 -0.47 -25.04 -1.76
CA TYR A 202 0.43 -25.12 -2.91
C TYR A 202 0.78 -23.72 -3.45
N ILE A 203 1.88 -23.62 -4.21
CA ILE A 203 2.21 -22.43 -5.00
C ILE A 203 1.37 -22.49 -6.28
N ASP A 204 0.63 -21.43 -6.56
CA ASP A 204 -0.15 -21.27 -7.80
C ASP A 204 0.74 -20.65 -8.89
N THR A 205 1.31 -19.47 -8.58
CA THR A 205 2.21 -18.74 -9.48
C THR A 205 3.30 -18.02 -8.69
N LEU A 206 4.48 -17.94 -9.29
CA LEU A 206 5.66 -17.25 -8.75
C LEU A 206 6.27 -16.47 -9.92
N ARG A 207 6.23 -15.14 -9.85
CA ARG A 207 6.55 -14.25 -10.99
C ARG A 207 7.59 -13.21 -10.60
N SER A 208 8.53 -12.92 -11.50
CA SER A 208 9.59 -11.95 -11.29
C SER A 208 9.41 -10.73 -12.17
N TYR A 209 9.32 -9.56 -11.56
CA TYR A 209 9.29 -8.26 -12.23
C TYR A 209 10.59 -7.50 -11.95
N PRO A 210 10.95 -6.48 -12.76
CA PRO A 210 12.21 -5.75 -12.58
C PRO A 210 12.38 -5.04 -11.23
N GLN A 211 11.29 -4.86 -10.45
CA GLN A 211 11.32 -4.16 -9.15
C GLN A 211 10.59 -4.90 -8.02
N ASN A 212 9.89 -6.01 -8.29
CA ASN A 212 9.28 -6.85 -7.26
C ASN A 212 9.19 -8.32 -7.70
N ILE A 213 8.95 -9.22 -6.74
CA ILE A 213 8.58 -10.61 -7.01
C ILE A 213 7.20 -10.84 -6.42
N GLU A 214 6.25 -11.31 -7.24
CA GLU A 214 4.90 -11.66 -6.79
C GLU A 214 4.80 -13.17 -6.58
N SER A 215 4.06 -13.55 -5.55
CA SER A 215 3.82 -14.96 -5.22
C SER A 215 2.35 -15.18 -4.85
N ARG A 216 1.67 -16.00 -5.65
CA ARG A 216 0.32 -16.50 -5.36
C ARG A 216 0.44 -17.92 -4.83
N HIS A 217 -0.12 -18.17 -3.64
CA HIS A 217 -0.11 -19.49 -3.01
C HIS A 217 -1.42 -19.74 -2.27
N VAL A 218 -1.97 -20.94 -2.44
CA VAL A 218 -3.14 -21.37 -1.68
C VAL A 218 -2.67 -21.90 -0.34
N LYS A 219 -3.25 -21.39 0.75
CA LYS A 219 -3.08 -21.90 2.11
C LYS A 219 -4.43 -22.35 2.64
N THR A 220 -4.55 -23.64 2.94
CA THR A 220 -5.73 -24.24 3.57
C THR A 220 -5.47 -24.49 5.05
N TYR A 221 -6.35 -24.02 5.92
CA TYR A 221 -6.24 -24.11 7.37
C TYR A 221 -7.39 -24.95 7.95
N LEU A 222 -7.09 -25.96 8.78
CA LEU A 222 -8.13 -26.73 9.48
C LEU A 222 -8.81 -25.84 10.54
N SER A 223 -10.14 -25.81 10.53
CA SER A 223 -10.97 -24.87 11.30
C SER A 223 -12.24 -25.56 11.76
N SER A 224 -12.50 -25.53 13.07
CA SER A 224 -13.76 -26.05 13.64
C SER A 224 -14.89 -25.02 13.64
N ASP A 225 -14.65 -23.81 13.11
CA ASP A 225 -15.62 -22.71 13.08
C ASP A 225 -15.37 -21.76 11.88
N PRO A 226 -15.37 -22.26 10.64
CA PRO A 226 -15.17 -21.43 9.45
C PRO A 226 -16.45 -20.63 9.14
N PRO A 227 -16.34 -19.37 8.67
CA PRO A 227 -17.49 -18.49 8.48
C PRO A 227 -18.34 -18.81 7.24
N SER A 228 -17.90 -19.76 6.41
CA SER A 228 -18.62 -20.31 5.26
C SER A 228 -18.13 -21.73 4.98
N ASN A 229 -18.88 -22.51 4.19
CA ASN A 229 -18.52 -23.87 3.78
C ASN A 229 -18.17 -24.81 4.95
N SER A 230 -18.95 -24.75 6.03
CA SER A 230 -18.64 -25.42 7.32
C SER A 230 -18.53 -26.93 7.26
N SER A 231 -19.18 -27.59 6.29
CA SER A 231 -19.01 -29.01 5.97
C SER A 231 -17.56 -29.40 5.62
N VAL A 232 -16.74 -28.46 5.15
CA VAL A 232 -15.35 -28.69 4.73
C VAL A 232 -14.37 -28.53 5.91
N GLN A 233 -14.83 -28.06 7.09
CA GLN A 233 -14.04 -27.89 8.33
C GLN A 233 -12.66 -27.24 8.13
N SER A 234 -12.58 -26.31 7.18
CA SER A 234 -11.34 -25.63 6.83
C SER A 234 -11.58 -24.31 6.09
N ILE A 235 -10.56 -23.45 6.13
CA ILE A 235 -10.51 -22.14 5.50
C ILE A 235 -9.41 -22.19 4.44
N SER A 236 -9.79 -22.16 3.17
CA SER A 236 -8.85 -22.02 2.04
C SER A 236 -8.79 -20.57 1.58
N LEU A 237 -7.58 -20.04 1.51
CA LEU A 237 -7.29 -18.67 1.06
C LEU A 237 -6.20 -18.74 0.01
N GLU A 238 -6.40 -18.04 -1.11
CA GLU A 238 -5.28 -17.69 -1.97
C GLU A 238 -4.64 -16.43 -1.40
N MET A 239 -3.34 -16.49 -1.16
CA MET A 239 -2.53 -15.40 -0.61
C MET A 239 -1.73 -14.75 -1.74
N SER A 240 -1.60 -13.42 -1.70
CA SER A 240 -0.64 -12.66 -2.49
C SER A 240 0.48 -12.18 -1.58
N ASN A 241 1.71 -12.28 -2.08
CA ASN A 241 2.92 -11.88 -1.39
C ASN A 241 3.85 -11.18 -2.38
N SER A 242 3.81 -9.86 -2.38
CA SER A 242 4.66 -9.00 -3.19
C SER A 242 5.89 -8.59 -2.41
N MET A 243 7.07 -8.87 -2.95
CA MET A 243 8.35 -8.47 -2.37
C MET A 243 9.00 -7.39 -3.22
N ILE A 244 8.83 -6.15 -2.81
CA ILE A 244 9.23 -4.93 -3.56
C ILE A 244 10.65 -4.53 -3.17
N LEU A 245 11.55 -4.32 -4.15
CA LEU A 245 12.88 -3.77 -3.89
C LEU A 245 12.76 -2.30 -3.41
N LEU A 246 13.29 -1.99 -2.22
CA LEU A 246 13.31 -0.60 -1.76
C LEU A 246 14.32 0.24 -2.56
N PRO A 247 14.02 1.54 -2.83
CA PRO A 247 14.94 2.46 -3.49
C PRO A 247 16.34 2.43 -2.87
N LYS A 248 17.40 2.59 -3.67
CA LYS A 248 18.77 2.65 -3.13
C LYS A 248 18.94 3.89 -2.25
N GLU A 249 18.62 5.05 -2.81
CA GLU A 249 18.63 6.34 -2.12
C GLU A 249 17.20 6.71 -1.71
N PRO A 250 16.85 6.77 -0.41
CA PRO A 250 15.50 7.14 0.04
C PRO A 250 15.14 8.59 -0.34
N MET A 251 13.89 8.85 -0.73
CA MET A 251 13.40 10.21 -1.00
C MET A 251 13.64 11.19 0.17
N LYS A 252 13.89 12.47 -0.14
CA LYS A 252 13.89 13.56 0.84
C LYS A 252 12.55 13.60 1.60
N ARG A 253 12.58 13.18 2.87
CA ARG A 253 11.46 13.27 3.82
C ARG A 253 10.93 14.71 3.87
N ARG A 254 9.60 14.87 3.92
CA ARG A 254 8.97 16.12 4.38
C ARG A 254 8.42 15.87 5.77
N TYR A 255 8.74 16.74 6.73
CA TYR A 255 8.29 16.56 8.12
C TYR A 255 6.79 16.80 8.23
N PHE A 256 6.15 16.03 9.11
CA PHE A 256 4.73 16.12 9.38
C PHE A 256 4.40 17.32 10.28
N ASP A 257 3.34 18.04 9.94
CA ASP A 257 2.71 19.03 10.82
C ASP A 257 1.23 18.70 10.99
N GLN A 258 0.73 18.76 12.22
CA GLN A 258 -0.64 18.38 12.54
C GLN A 258 -1.72 19.35 12.04
N ARG A 259 -1.33 20.55 11.57
CA ARG A 259 -2.23 21.56 11.02
C ARG A 259 -2.64 21.28 9.57
N VAL A 260 -1.92 20.41 8.86
CA VAL A 260 -2.21 20.03 7.48
C VAL A 260 -2.46 18.52 7.40
N GLY A 261 -3.58 18.13 6.79
CA GLY A 261 -4.02 16.74 6.73
C GLY A 261 -3.18 15.87 5.82
N TRP A 262 -2.35 15.02 6.43
CA TRP A 262 -1.48 14.04 5.76
C TRP A 262 -1.43 12.70 6.49
N PHE A 263 -1.36 11.60 5.72
CA PHE A 263 -0.86 10.32 6.20
C PHE A 263 0.63 10.45 6.49
N ALA A 264 1.08 9.84 7.59
CA ALA A 264 2.43 10.05 8.09
C ALA A 264 2.94 8.87 8.91
N ARG A 265 4.27 8.71 8.95
CA ARG A 265 5.01 7.67 9.68
C ARG A 265 5.92 8.31 10.71
N GLY A 266 6.12 7.65 11.85
CA GLY A 266 7.03 8.10 12.91
C GLY A 266 8.14 7.09 13.19
N GLN A 267 9.34 7.59 13.49
CA GLN A 267 10.48 6.83 14.00
C GLN A 267 10.98 7.47 15.29
N GLN A 268 11.52 6.69 16.23
CA GLN A 268 12.29 7.25 17.35
C GLN A 268 13.72 7.51 16.88
N ASP A 269 14.13 8.77 16.87
CA ASP A 269 15.47 9.20 16.50
C ASP A 269 16.33 9.38 17.76
N TYR A 270 17.46 8.66 17.79
CA TYR A 270 18.49 8.68 18.82
C TYR A 270 19.74 9.47 18.38
N GLY A 271 19.82 9.92 17.12
CA GLY A 271 20.91 10.73 16.58
C GLY A 271 20.78 12.23 16.82
N LEU A 272 19.75 12.66 17.57
CA LEU A 272 19.51 14.06 17.91
C LEU A 272 20.29 14.46 19.17
N GLU A 273 20.74 15.72 19.22
CA GLU A 273 21.46 16.31 20.37
C GLU A 273 20.58 16.52 21.62
N ASP A 274 19.30 16.16 21.55
CA ASP A 274 18.35 16.27 22.63
C ASP A 274 18.65 15.29 23.77
N GLN A 275 18.47 15.74 25.02
CA GLN A 275 18.61 14.91 26.23
C GLN A 275 17.50 13.84 26.40
N LYS A 276 16.74 13.55 25.33
CA LYS A 276 15.73 12.50 25.24
C LYS A 276 15.48 12.16 23.77
N THR A 277 15.05 10.93 23.51
CA THR A 277 14.58 10.52 22.18
C THR A 277 13.38 11.35 21.74
N LYS A 278 13.21 11.53 20.43
CA LYS A 278 12.02 12.15 19.85
C LYS A 278 11.44 11.27 18.76
N THR A 279 10.11 11.23 18.68
CA THR A 279 9.43 10.71 17.50
C THR A 279 9.55 11.73 16.37
N VAL A 280 10.32 11.38 15.35
CA VAL A 280 10.46 12.13 14.11
C VAL A 280 9.42 11.62 13.12
N THR A 281 8.46 12.49 12.77
CA THR A 281 7.29 12.13 11.94
C THR A 281 7.37 12.81 10.57
N TYR A 282 7.08 12.07 9.50
CA TYR A 282 7.16 12.53 8.10
C TYR A 282 6.02 11.98 7.24
N LEU A 283 5.71 12.68 6.14
CA LEU A 283 4.57 12.37 5.26
C LEU A 283 4.77 11.05 4.50
N ASP A 284 3.68 10.33 4.25
CA ASP A 284 3.59 9.42 3.10
C ASP A 284 3.26 10.25 1.85
N ARG A 285 4.13 10.24 0.83
CA ARG A 285 3.92 10.97 -0.44
C ARG A 285 4.72 10.36 -1.60
N TRP A 286 4.30 10.58 -2.84
CA TRP A 286 5.07 10.21 -4.05
C TRP A 286 6.35 11.05 -4.21
N ARG A 287 7.38 10.50 -4.87
CA ARG A 287 8.59 11.25 -5.26
C ARG A 287 8.33 12.11 -6.49
N LEU A 288 7.89 13.36 -6.28
CA LEU A 288 7.86 14.39 -7.31
C LEU A 288 9.07 15.32 -7.19
N GLU A 289 9.88 15.37 -8.25
CA GLU A 289 11.12 16.15 -8.35
C GLU A 289 11.11 16.93 -9.67
N VAL A 290 11.63 18.17 -9.66
CA VAL A 290 11.77 19.00 -10.87
C VAL A 290 12.91 18.43 -11.73
N LYS A 291 12.74 18.44 -13.05
CA LYS A 291 13.80 18.07 -14.01
C LYS A 291 14.93 19.10 -13.98
N ASP A 292 16.18 18.68 -14.15
CA ASP A 292 17.32 19.57 -13.89
C ASP A 292 17.39 20.73 -14.90
N GLU A 293 16.92 20.49 -16.13
CA GLU A 293 16.71 21.46 -17.20
C GLU A 293 15.52 22.42 -16.97
N ASP A 294 14.58 22.08 -16.07
CA ASP A 294 13.36 22.85 -15.78
C ASP A 294 13.46 23.66 -14.46
N ILE A 295 14.56 23.54 -13.70
CA ILE A 295 14.77 24.24 -12.42
C ILE A 295 14.57 25.76 -12.54
N ALA A 296 15.05 26.37 -13.63
CA ALA A 296 14.92 27.81 -13.85
C ALA A 296 13.45 28.24 -14.04
N LYS A 297 12.68 27.47 -14.83
CA LYS A 297 11.25 27.69 -15.10
C LYS A 297 10.43 27.55 -13.82
N PHE A 298 10.68 26.48 -13.06
CA PHE A 298 10.04 26.28 -11.75
C PHE A 298 10.35 27.42 -10.76
N LYS A 299 11.60 27.92 -10.73
CA LYS A 299 11.97 29.10 -9.92
C LYS A 299 11.33 30.41 -10.41
N ALA A 300 10.96 30.50 -11.70
CA ALA A 300 10.17 31.59 -12.26
C ALA A 300 8.64 31.44 -12.05
N GLY A 301 8.18 30.31 -11.51
CA GLY A 301 6.75 30.02 -11.28
C GLY A 301 6.02 29.36 -12.45
N GLU A 302 6.73 28.95 -13.51
CA GLU A 302 6.15 28.17 -14.61
C GLU A 302 5.80 26.74 -14.18
N LEU A 303 4.78 26.15 -14.81
CA LEU A 303 4.39 24.76 -14.59
C LEU A 303 5.28 23.78 -15.36
N VAL A 304 5.99 22.93 -14.63
CA VAL A 304 6.96 21.95 -15.17
C VAL A 304 6.42 20.52 -15.10
N VAL A 305 6.95 19.61 -15.91
CA VAL A 305 6.61 18.17 -15.81
C VAL A 305 7.61 17.50 -14.86
N PRO A 306 7.17 16.71 -13.85
CA PRO A 306 8.09 16.08 -12.90
C PRO A 306 9.02 15.04 -13.56
N LYS A 307 10.15 14.72 -12.91
CA LYS A 307 11.10 13.67 -13.33
C LYS A 307 10.44 12.28 -13.48
N LYS A 308 9.44 11.98 -12.63
CA LYS A 308 8.56 10.81 -12.72
C LYS A 308 7.13 11.27 -12.51
N GLN A 309 6.22 10.90 -13.42
CA GLN A 309 4.78 11.12 -13.28
C GLN A 309 4.14 10.05 -12.38
N ILE A 310 3.04 10.39 -11.72
CA ILE A 310 2.15 9.42 -11.07
C ILE A 310 1.22 8.88 -12.16
N VAL A 311 1.30 7.58 -12.45
CA VAL A 311 0.56 6.95 -13.54
C VAL A 311 -0.35 5.88 -12.97
N TYR A 312 -1.67 6.05 -13.14
CA TYR A 312 -2.66 5.03 -12.81
C TYR A 312 -3.14 4.31 -14.06
N TYR A 313 -3.14 2.99 -14.00
CA TYR A 313 -3.72 2.14 -15.03
C TYR A 313 -5.13 1.71 -14.63
N ILE A 314 -6.04 1.65 -15.60
CA ILE A 314 -7.38 1.08 -15.42
C ILE A 314 -7.31 -0.42 -15.70
N ASP A 315 -7.73 -1.24 -14.73
CA ASP A 315 -7.73 -2.71 -14.85
C ASP A 315 -8.60 -3.14 -16.06
N PRO A 316 -8.14 -4.06 -16.93
CA PRO A 316 -8.91 -4.57 -18.07
C PRO A 316 -10.31 -5.09 -17.69
N ALA A 317 -10.49 -5.62 -16.49
CA ALA A 317 -11.78 -6.10 -16.00
C ALA A 317 -12.80 -4.98 -15.74
N THR A 318 -12.38 -3.71 -15.74
CA THR A 318 -13.26 -2.54 -15.58
C THR A 318 -14.21 -2.41 -16.78
N PRO A 319 -15.55 -2.40 -16.57
CA PRO A 319 -16.53 -2.19 -17.64
C PRO A 319 -16.24 -0.92 -18.44
N VAL A 320 -16.20 -1.05 -19.78
CA VAL A 320 -15.70 0.00 -20.69
C VAL A 320 -16.36 1.36 -20.45
N LYS A 321 -17.68 1.38 -20.22
CA LYS A 321 -18.45 2.61 -19.94
C LYS A 321 -17.99 3.38 -18.69
N TRP A 322 -17.45 2.70 -17.68
CA TRP A 322 -16.99 3.30 -16.43
C TRP A 322 -15.54 3.82 -16.49
N ARG A 323 -14.70 3.26 -17.38
CA ARG A 323 -13.28 3.62 -17.48
C ARG A 323 -13.05 5.11 -17.65
N LYS A 324 -13.85 5.78 -18.51
CA LYS A 324 -13.80 7.23 -18.73
C LYS A 324 -13.91 8.02 -17.42
N TYR A 325 -14.89 7.69 -16.59
CA TYR A 325 -15.19 8.42 -15.36
C TYR A 325 -14.16 8.20 -14.26
N ILE A 326 -13.62 6.98 -14.16
CA ILE A 326 -12.51 6.66 -13.25
C ILE A 326 -11.24 7.43 -13.65
N LYS A 327 -10.89 7.45 -14.95
CA LYS A 327 -9.78 8.28 -15.46
C LYS A 327 -9.96 9.76 -15.12
N GLN A 328 -11.16 10.30 -15.34
CA GLN A 328 -11.46 11.69 -14.99
C GLN A 328 -11.26 11.97 -13.48
N GLY A 329 -11.68 11.07 -12.60
CA GLY A 329 -11.49 11.25 -11.14
C GLY A 329 -10.02 11.19 -10.70
N ILE A 330 -9.17 10.43 -11.41
CA ILE A 330 -7.71 10.46 -11.24
C ILE A 330 -7.15 11.82 -11.69
N GLU A 331 -7.56 12.28 -12.88
CA GLU A 331 -7.00 13.47 -13.52
C GLU A 331 -7.54 14.79 -12.95
N ASP A 332 -8.67 14.75 -12.23
CA ASP A 332 -9.21 15.90 -11.47
C ASP A 332 -8.20 16.47 -10.45
N TRP A 333 -7.28 15.65 -9.93
CA TRP A 333 -6.21 16.09 -9.04
C TRP A 333 -5.12 16.92 -9.70
N GLN A 334 -5.08 16.99 -11.04
CA GLN A 334 -4.06 17.74 -11.77
C GLN A 334 -4.04 19.23 -11.38
N ILE A 335 -5.21 19.84 -11.15
CA ILE A 335 -5.32 21.25 -10.71
C ILE A 335 -4.76 21.51 -9.29
N ALA A 336 -4.58 20.46 -8.49
CA ALA A 336 -3.93 20.54 -7.18
C ALA A 336 -2.40 20.44 -7.32
N PHE A 337 -1.90 19.61 -8.24
CA PHE A 337 -0.48 19.58 -8.59
C PHE A 337 0.00 20.85 -9.29
N GLU A 338 -0.86 21.54 -10.03
CA GLU A 338 -0.56 22.85 -10.60
C GLU A 338 -0.27 23.89 -9.50
N ALA A 339 -1.00 23.86 -8.38
CA ALA A 339 -0.68 24.69 -7.22
C ALA A 339 0.68 24.31 -6.58
N ALA A 340 1.12 23.05 -6.70
CA ALA A 340 2.46 22.60 -6.34
C ALA A 340 3.56 22.96 -7.37
N GLY A 341 3.19 23.53 -8.52
CA GLY A 341 4.08 23.93 -9.61
C GLY A 341 4.29 22.87 -10.70
N PHE A 342 3.50 21.79 -10.72
CA PHE A 342 3.61 20.70 -11.69
C PHE A 342 2.40 20.57 -12.63
N LYS A 343 2.65 20.51 -13.93
CA LYS A 343 1.68 20.04 -14.93
C LYS A 343 1.95 18.58 -15.28
N GLU A 344 0.93 17.86 -15.75
CA GLU A 344 1.02 16.44 -16.14
C GLU A 344 1.64 15.56 -15.02
N ALA A 345 1.35 15.90 -13.76
CA ALA A 345 1.90 15.24 -12.58
C ALA A 345 1.21 13.91 -12.28
N ILE A 346 -0.10 13.84 -12.56
CA ILE A 346 -0.94 12.66 -12.42
C ILE A 346 -1.71 12.42 -13.73
N ILE A 347 -1.65 11.19 -14.25
CA ILE A 347 -2.27 10.81 -15.52
C ILE A 347 -2.89 9.40 -15.44
N ALA A 348 -3.97 9.16 -16.19
CA ALA A 348 -4.68 7.90 -16.21
C ALA A 348 -4.63 7.22 -17.59
N LYS A 349 -4.32 5.91 -17.61
CA LYS A 349 -4.15 5.12 -18.85
C LYS A 349 -5.03 3.87 -18.80
N ASP A 350 -5.42 3.34 -19.96
CA ASP A 350 -5.82 1.93 -20.00
C ASP A 350 -4.59 1.07 -19.73
N ALA A 351 -4.79 -0.10 -19.12
CA ALA A 351 -3.84 -1.19 -19.20
C ALA A 351 -3.47 -1.50 -20.66
N PRO A 352 -2.17 -1.67 -20.99
CA PRO A 352 -1.75 -2.15 -22.31
C PRO A 352 -2.40 -3.49 -22.67
N THR A 353 -2.63 -3.72 -23.95
CA THR A 353 -3.04 -5.04 -24.43
C THR A 353 -1.89 -6.05 -24.35
N LYS A 354 -2.17 -7.35 -24.51
CA LYS A 354 -1.13 -8.38 -24.50
C LYS A 354 -0.24 -8.36 -25.75
N GLU A 355 -0.68 -7.70 -26.80
CA GLU A 355 0.08 -7.40 -28.01
C GLU A 355 1.01 -6.19 -27.81
N GLU A 356 0.57 -5.17 -27.06
CA GLU A 356 1.37 -3.98 -26.71
C GLU A 356 2.44 -4.29 -25.64
N ASN A 357 2.09 -5.08 -24.62
CA ASN A 357 3.01 -5.53 -23.59
C ASN A 357 2.52 -6.86 -22.96
N PRO A 358 3.02 -8.03 -23.43
CA PRO A 358 2.60 -9.33 -22.89
C PRO A 358 2.94 -9.48 -21.40
N GLU A 359 4.05 -8.85 -20.96
CA GLU A 359 4.51 -8.86 -19.58
C GLU A 359 3.86 -7.79 -18.70
N TRP A 360 2.89 -7.01 -19.23
CA TRP A 360 2.04 -6.20 -18.36
C TRP A 360 1.18 -7.11 -17.50
N SER A 361 1.61 -7.27 -16.26
CA SER A 361 0.78 -7.68 -15.13
C SER A 361 0.68 -6.48 -14.21
N PRO A 362 -0.50 -6.17 -13.68
CA PRO A 362 -0.63 -5.09 -12.71
C PRO A 362 -0.17 -5.53 -11.30
N GLU A 363 0.35 -6.76 -11.16
CA GLU A 363 1.12 -7.20 -9.99
C GLU A 363 2.56 -6.65 -9.98
N ASP A 364 3.02 -6.12 -11.10
CA ASP A 364 4.29 -5.40 -11.20
C ASP A 364 4.16 -4.04 -10.51
N VAL A 365 5.01 -3.80 -9.51
CA VAL A 365 5.02 -2.58 -8.68
C VAL A 365 5.20 -1.28 -9.50
N ARG A 366 5.66 -1.38 -10.75
CA ARG A 366 5.76 -0.26 -11.69
C ARG A 366 4.39 0.27 -12.17
N TYR A 367 3.30 -0.48 -11.98
CA TYR A 367 1.97 -0.18 -12.55
C TYR A 367 0.86 -0.08 -11.49
N SER A 368 0.83 1.04 -10.76
CA SER A 368 -0.29 1.36 -9.85
C SER A 368 -1.63 1.37 -10.61
N THR A 369 -2.64 0.70 -10.08
CA THR A 369 -3.81 0.27 -10.85
C THR A 369 -5.13 0.43 -10.07
N VAL A 370 -6.20 0.86 -10.76
CA VAL A 370 -7.57 0.79 -10.23
C VAL A 370 -8.14 -0.59 -10.50
N ARG A 371 -8.12 -1.46 -9.48
CA ARG A 371 -8.59 -2.86 -9.45
C ARG A 371 -10.10 -2.94 -9.57
N TYR A 372 -10.65 -3.65 -10.55
CA TYR A 372 -12.09 -3.92 -10.59
C TYR A 372 -12.42 -5.26 -9.92
N LEU A 373 -13.05 -5.20 -8.75
CA LEU A 373 -13.33 -6.35 -7.89
C LEU A 373 -14.80 -6.78 -7.99
N ALA A 374 -15.03 -7.99 -8.50
CA ALA A 374 -16.32 -8.67 -8.45
C ALA A 374 -16.63 -9.11 -7.00
N SER A 375 -17.20 -8.20 -6.21
CA SER A 375 -17.49 -8.40 -4.80
C SER A 375 -18.81 -7.72 -4.41
N PRO A 376 -19.66 -8.39 -3.59
CA PRO A 376 -20.92 -7.81 -3.14
C PRO A 376 -20.75 -6.76 -2.04
N ILE A 377 -19.55 -6.59 -1.48
CA ILE A 377 -19.26 -5.53 -0.51
C ILE A 377 -19.34 -4.18 -1.23
N PRO A 378 -20.24 -3.27 -0.84
CA PRO A 378 -20.32 -1.97 -1.47
C PRO A 378 -19.29 -1.04 -0.81
N ASN A 379 -18.15 -0.81 -1.48
CA ASN A 379 -17.11 0.08 -0.98
C ASN A 379 -16.10 0.46 -2.07
N ALA A 380 -15.18 1.37 -1.76
CA ALA A 380 -13.88 1.45 -2.41
C ALA A 380 -12.77 1.52 -1.33
N ASN A 381 -11.49 1.58 -1.74
CA ASN A 381 -10.39 2.08 -0.90
C ASN A 381 -9.13 2.31 -1.75
N GLY A 382 -8.42 3.41 -1.55
CA GLY A 382 -7.11 3.73 -2.10
C GLY A 382 -5.94 3.53 -1.12
N PRO A 383 -5.50 2.30 -0.84
CA PRO A 383 -4.32 2.03 -0.02
C PRO A 383 -3.02 2.26 -0.80
N HIS A 384 -2.07 2.94 -0.16
CA HIS A 384 -0.70 3.11 -0.65
C HIS A 384 0.31 2.16 0.02
N VAL A 385 1.43 1.93 -0.66
CA VAL A 385 2.59 1.18 -0.17
C VAL A 385 3.80 2.11 -0.15
N SER A 386 4.33 2.45 1.03
CA SER A 386 5.49 3.35 1.16
C SER A 386 6.76 2.65 1.67
N ASP A 387 7.92 3.14 1.22
CA ASP A 387 9.21 2.92 1.86
C ASP A 387 9.18 3.47 3.30
N PRO A 388 9.36 2.62 4.33
CA PRO A 388 9.29 3.07 5.72
C PRO A 388 10.41 4.04 6.09
N ARG A 389 11.51 4.12 5.33
CA ARG A 389 12.67 4.97 5.61
C ARG A 389 12.50 6.43 5.13
N SER A 390 11.53 6.70 4.26
CA SER A 390 11.34 8.02 3.64
C SER A 390 9.89 8.50 3.62
N GLY A 391 8.93 7.58 3.68
CA GLY A 391 7.53 7.87 3.35
C GLY A 391 7.28 7.95 1.84
N GLU A 392 8.25 7.53 1.01
CA GLU A 392 8.09 7.48 -0.44
C GLU A 392 7.04 6.43 -0.82
N ILE A 393 5.90 6.87 -1.37
CA ILE A 393 4.91 5.97 -1.97
C ILE A 393 5.54 5.35 -3.22
N LEU A 394 5.59 4.03 -3.22
CA LEU A 394 6.16 3.20 -4.27
C LEU A 394 5.09 2.78 -5.28
N GLU A 395 3.90 2.46 -4.77
CA GLU A 395 2.79 1.80 -5.49
C GLU A 395 1.45 2.09 -4.78
N SER A 396 0.34 2.09 -5.53
CA SER A 396 -1.01 2.07 -4.96
C SER A 396 -2.06 1.35 -5.84
N ASP A 397 -2.69 0.34 -5.24
CA ASP A 397 -3.80 -0.47 -5.76
C ASP A 397 -5.13 0.12 -5.27
N ILE A 398 -5.86 0.89 -6.08
CA ILE A 398 -7.22 1.33 -5.69
C ILE A 398 -8.18 0.15 -5.86
N ASN A 399 -8.75 -0.32 -4.75
CA ASN A 399 -9.71 -1.43 -4.74
C ASN A 399 -11.12 -0.93 -5.05
N TRP A 400 -11.56 -1.08 -6.30
CA TRP A 400 -12.89 -0.68 -6.77
C TRP A 400 -13.86 -1.86 -6.76
N TYR A 401 -14.86 -1.86 -5.88
CA TYR A 401 -15.81 -2.97 -5.76
C TYR A 401 -17.01 -2.71 -6.67
N HIS A 402 -17.53 -3.75 -7.32
CA HIS A 402 -18.70 -3.64 -8.19
C HIS A 402 -19.88 -2.95 -7.49
N ASN A 403 -20.22 -3.37 -6.27
CA ASN A 403 -21.37 -2.86 -5.52
C ASN A 403 -21.18 -1.45 -4.93
N VAL A 404 -20.06 -0.74 -5.16
CA VAL A 404 -19.94 0.69 -4.78
C VAL A 404 -21.05 1.54 -5.41
N MET A 405 -21.52 1.13 -6.60
CA MET A 405 -22.64 1.75 -7.31
C MET A 405 -23.95 1.72 -6.50
N THR A 406 -24.16 0.70 -5.65
CA THR A 406 -25.35 0.61 -4.77
C THR A 406 -25.32 1.68 -3.67
N LEU A 407 -24.16 1.94 -3.05
CA LEU A 407 -24.06 3.07 -2.10
C LEU A 407 -24.22 4.41 -2.80
N LEU A 408 -23.61 4.57 -3.99
CA LEU A 408 -23.73 5.79 -4.78
C LEU A 408 -25.19 6.05 -5.18
N HIS A 409 -25.95 5.03 -5.59
CA HIS A 409 -27.39 5.11 -5.82
C HIS A 409 -28.13 5.58 -4.56
N ASN A 410 -28.04 4.81 -3.48
CA ASN A 410 -28.81 5.02 -2.26
C ASN A 410 -28.51 6.39 -1.63
N TRP A 411 -27.24 6.81 -1.57
CA TRP A 411 -26.84 8.12 -1.07
C TRP A 411 -27.37 9.25 -1.95
N PHE A 412 -27.16 9.19 -3.27
CA PHE A 412 -27.54 10.28 -4.18
C PHE A 412 -29.06 10.44 -4.28
N PHE A 413 -29.81 9.33 -4.28
CA PHE A 413 -31.27 9.35 -4.17
C PHE A 413 -31.70 10.01 -2.86
N ILE A 414 -31.33 9.46 -1.70
CA ILE A 414 -31.85 9.94 -0.40
C ILE A 414 -31.40 11.37 -0.08
N GLN A 415 -30.22 11.79 -0.53
CA GLN A 415 -29.70 13.15 -0.29
C GLN A 415 -30.12 14.17 -1.35
N THR A 416 -30.50 13.79 -2.59
CA THR A 416 -30.80 14.76 -3.67
C THR A 416 -32.16 14.61 -4.38
N ALA A 417 -32.87 13.48 -4.28
CA ALA A 417 -34.13 13.23 -5.02
C ALA A 417 -35.26 14.24 -4.74
N ALA A 418 -35.21 14.97 -3.61
CA ALA A 418 -36.13 16.07 -3.36
C ALA A 418 -36.04 17.18 -4.44
N ILE A 419 -34.84 17.43 -4.97
CA ILE A 419 -34.56 18.52 -5.93
C ILE A 419 -34.17 18.03 -7.32
N ASN A 420 -33.52 16.87 -7.40
CA ASN A 420 -32.98 16.30 -8.62
C ASN A 420 -33.93 15.22 -9.19
N PRO A 421 -34.51 15.40 -10.39
CA PRO A 421 -35.29 14.36 -11.07
C PRO A 421 -34.48 13.12 -11.41
N ASP A 422 -33.22 13.28 -11.85
CA ASP A 422 -32.32 12.20 -12.28
C ASP A 422 -32.02 11.18 -11.16
N ALA A 423 -32.22 11.58 -9.90
CA ALA A 423 -31.95 10.78 -8.71
C ALA A 423 -33.17 9.98 -8.22
N ARG A 424 -34.24 9.85 -9.02
CA ARG A 424 -35.53 9.23 -8.65
C ARG A 424 -35.81 7.88 -9.31
N MET A 425 -34.79 7.24 -9.88
CA MET A 425 -34.90 5.98 -10.63
C MET A 425 -34.13 4.87 -9.92
N ASN A 426 -34.72 3.67 -9.77
CA ASN A 426 -34.04 2.46 -9.27
C ASN A 426 -32.70 2.16 -9.97
N ASN A 427 -32.65 2.46 -11.27
CA ASN A 427 -31.45 2.33 -12.10
C ASN A 427 -31.13 3.69 -12.71
N PHE A 428 -30.03 4.31 -12.27
CA PHE A 428 -29.55 5.57 -12.82
C PHE A 428 -28.92 5.39 -14.22
N ASP A 429 -29.16 6.36 -15.11
CA ASP A 429 -28.47 6.45 -16.40
C ASP A 429 -26.95 6.46 -16.25
N ASP A 430 -26.24 5.95 -17.27
CA ASP A 430 -24.78 5.87 -17.31
C ASP A 430 -24.07 7.23 -17.19
N ALA A 431 -24.76 8.33 -17.53
CA ALA A 431 -24.28 9.70 -17.32
C ALA A 431 -24.41 10.16 -15.86
N VAL A 432 -25.43 9.68 -15.13
CA VAL A 432 -25.63 9.98 -13.71
C VAL A 432 -24.69 9.12 -12.88
N MET A 433 -24.76 7.79 -13.00
CA MET A 433 -23.87 6.88 -12.27
C MET A 433 -22.39 7.14 -12.60
N GLY A 434 -22.06 7.47 -13.85
CA GLY A 434 -20.72 7.89 -14.25
C GLY A 434 -20.18 9.11 -13.48
N ARG A 435 -21.00 10.13 -13.21
CA ARG A 435 -20.61 11.28 -12.38
C ARG A 435 -20.30 10.86 -10.93
N LEU A 436 -21.08 9.93 -10.37
CA LEU A 436 -20.88 9.42 -9.01
C LEU A 436 -19.60 8.55 -8.91
N ILE A 437 -19.34 7.75 -9.94
CA ILE A 437 -18.09 6.98 -10.11
C ILE A 437 -16.88 7.91 -10.17
N ARG A 438 -16.95 9.03 -10.92
CA ARG A 438 -15.88 10.04 -10.96
C ARG A 438 -15.61 10.64 -9.58
N PHE A 439 -16.64 11.03 -8.85
CA PHE A 439 -16.52 11.57 -7.49
C PHE A 439 -15.78 10.61 -6.53
N VAL A 440 -16.21 9.34 -6.44
CA VAL A 440 -15.53 8.35 -5.58
C VAL A 440 -14.12 8.05 -6.07
N SER A 441 -13.90 7.98 -7.38
CA SER A 441 -12.54 7.81 -7.93
C SER A 441 -11.61 8.95 -7.55
N ALA A 442 -12.10 10.19 -7.52
CA ALA A 442 -11.32 11.33 -7.05
C ALA A 442 -11.07 11.28 -5.54
N HIS A 443 -12.06 10.92 -4.72
CA HIS A 443 -11.88 10.74 -3.27
C HIS A 443 -10.80 9.69 -2.95
N GLU A 444 -10.87 8.51 -3.57
CA GLU A 444 -9.91 7.44 -3.34
C GLU A 444 -8.49 7.79 -3.81
N VAL A 445 -8.34 8.52 -4.93
CA VAL A 445 -7.05 9.02 -5.38
C VAL A 445 -6.45 10.02 -4.38
N GLY A 446 -7.27 10.80 -3.67
CA GLY A 446 -6.75 11.64 -2.59
C GLY A 446 -6.03 10.84 -1.48
N HIS A 447 -6.54 9.66 -1.13
CA HIS A 447 -5.85 8.74 -0.22
C HIS A 447 -4.53 8.23 -0.80
N THR A 448 -4.51 7.82 -2.08
CA THR A 448 -3.29 7.33 -2.72
C THR A 448 -2.24 8.41 -2.94
N LEU A 449 -2.64 9.69 -2.91
CA LEU A 449 -1.74 10.85 -2.90
C LEU A 449 -1.22 11.22 -1.51
N GLY A 450 -1.66 10.54 -0.45
CA GLY A 450 -1.19 10.74 0.93
C GLY A 450 -2.15 11.51 1.83
N LEU A 451 -3.37 11.84 1.38
CA LEU A 451 -4.33 12.63 2.17
C LEU A 451 -5.28 11.74 3.00
N PRO A 452 -5.42 11.97 4.31
CA PRO A 452 -6.48 11.38 5.13
C PRO A 452 -7.80 12.12 4.87
N HIS A 453 -8.90 11.60 5.40
CA HIS A 453 -10.16 12.34 5.43
C HIS A 453 -10.00 13.67 6.19
N ASN A 454 -10.55 14.75 5.64
CA ASN A 454 -10.67 16.05 6.31
C ASN A 454 -12.13 16.26 6.74
N MET A 455 -12.51 15.72 7.90
CA MET A 455 -13.89 15.75 8.40
C MET A 455 -14.33 17.10 8.98
N GLY A 456 -13.46 18.12 8.94
CA GLY A 456 -13.76 19.48 9.42
C GLY A 456 -13.58 20.52 8.32
N SER A 457 -13.87 20.15 7.07
CA SER A 457 -13.81 21.05 5.92
C SER A 457 -15.18 21.67 5.65
N SER A 458 -16.24 20.86 5.70
CA SER A 458 -17.66 21.18 5.48
C SER A 458 -18.08 22.50 6.15
N ILE A 459 -17.71 22.69 7.41
CA ILE A 459 -18.10 23.83 8.25
C ILE A 459 -17.55 25.20 7.77
N ALA A 460 -16.59 25.22 6.85
CA ALA A 460 -16.05 26.46 6.30
C ALA A 460 -17.01 27.20 5.35
N TYR A 461 -18.06 26.54 4.85
CA TYR A 461 -19.04 27.13 3.94
C TYR A 461 -20.35 27.41 4.66
N PRO A 462 -20.89 28.64 4.63
CA PRO A 462 -22.18 28.93 5.26
C PRO A 462 -23.33 28.10 4.66
N VAL A 463 -24.23 27.59 5.50
CA VAL A 463 -25.32 26.68 5.05
C VAL A 463 -26.18 27.32 3.95
N GLU A 464 -26.49 28.61 4.03
CA GLU A 464 -27.24 29.31 2.98
C GLU A 464 -26.45 29.52 1.67
N LYS A 465 -25.10 29.45 1.71
CA LYS A 465 -24.28 29.47 0.49
C LYS A 465 -24.21 28.12 -0.22
N LEU A 466 -24.60 27.04 0.43
CA LEU A 466 -24.85 25.75 -0.23
C LEU A 466 -26.15 25.74 -1.05
N ARG A 467 -26.98 26.77 -0.90
CA ARG A 467 -28.22 27.01 -1.64
C ARG A 467 -28.07 28.04 -2.77
N ASP A 468 -26.84 28.46 -3.04
CA ASP A 468 -26.46 29.48 -4.03
C ASP A 468 -25.82 28.79 -5.27
N PRO A 469 -26.45 28.87 -6.47
CA PRO A 469 -25.91 28.27 -7.68
C PRO A 469 -24.53 28.79 -8.09
N GLU A 470 -24.24 30.09 -7.94
CA GLU A 470 -22.96 30.67 -8.33
C GLU A 470 -21.85 30.25 -7.37
N PHE A 471 -22.14 30.23 -6.07
CA PHE A 471 -21.22 29.75 -5.05
C PHE A 471 -20.90 28.26 -5.24
N THR A 472 -21.93 27.42 -5.29
CA THR A 472 -21.74 25.95 -5.34
C THR A 472 -21.06 25.50 -6.64
N LYS A 473 -21.34 26.13 -7.79
CA LYS A 473 -20.62 25.85 -9.05
C LYS A 473 -19.14 26.24 -9.01
N LYS A 474 -18.77 27.26 -8.23
CA LYS A 474 -17.38 27.73 -8.08
C LYS A 474 -16.58 26.99 -7.00
N TYR A 475 -17.25 26.59 -5.92
CA TYR A 475 -16.60 26.12 -4.69
C TYR A 475 -16.93 24.66 -4.30
N GLY A 476 -17.90 24.02 -4.95
CA GLY A 476 -18.44 22.71 -4.54
C GLY A 476 -19.27 22.81 -3.25
N THR A 477 -19.49 21.67 -2.59
CA THR A 477 -20.20 21.57 -1.31
C THR A 477 -19.30 21.67 -0.07
N ALA A 478 -17.98 21.48 -0.23
CA ALA A 478 -16.98 21.59 0.83
C ALA A 478 -15.62 22.04 0.25
N PRO A 479 -14.70 22.62 1.06
CA PRO A 479 -13.35 23.00 0.61
C PRO A 479 -12.44 21.84 0.24
N SER A 480 -12.78 20.61 0.64
CA SER A 480 -12.03 19.39 0.40
C SER A 480 -12.95 18.27 -0.09
N ILE A 481 -12.55 17.57 -1.15
CA ILE A 481 -13.19 16.31 -1.54
C ILE A 481 -12.96 15.20 -0.51
N MET A 482 -11.95 15.33 0.36
CA MET A 482 -11.59 14.36 1.39
C MET A 482 -12.51 14.42 2.63
N ASP A 483 -13.46 15.34 2.65
CA ASP A 483 -14.55 15.35 3.61
C ASP A 483 -15.57 14.23 3.29
N TYR A 484 -16.43 13.87 4.25
CA TYR A 484 -17.62 13.03 4.02
C TYR A 484 -18.87 13.86 3.70
N ALA A 485 -18.72 15.14 3.38
CA ALA A 485 -19.71 16.06 2.79
C ALA A 485 -20.21 15.65 1.38
N ARG A 486 -20.74 14.42 1.23
CA ARG A 486 -20.93 13.73 -0.08
C ARG A 486 -21.84 14.45 -1.06
N PHE A 487 -23.06 14.75 -0.64
CA PHE A 487 -24.06 15.40 -1.50
C PHE A 487 -24.78 16.56 -0.82
N ASN A 488 -25.23 17.51 -1.63
CA ASN A 488 -25.87 18.75 -1.16
C ASN A 488 -27.30 18.55 -0.65
N TYR A 489 -27.46 17.87 0.49
CA TYR A 489 -28.77 17.62 1.10
C TYR A 489 -29.46 18.88 1.67
N VAL A 490 -28.70 19.98 1.77
CA VAL A 490 -29.18 21.30 2.23
C VAL A 490 -30.03 21.98 1.15
N ALA A 491 -29.69 21.79 -0.12
CA ALA A 491 -30.37 22.43 -1.25
C ALA A 491 -31.86 22.06 -1.35
N GLN A 492 -32.67 23.01 -1.80
CA GLN A 492 -34.12 22.95 -1.82
C GLN A 492 -34.65 23.09 -3.27
N PRO A 493 -35.86 22.59 -3.61
CA PRO A 493 -36.44 22.72 -4.95
C PRO A 493 -36.53 24.18 -5.45
N GLU A 494 -36.67 25.11 -4.50
CA GLU A 494 -36.67 26.55 -4.74
C GLU A 494 -35.29 27.16 -5.09
N ASP A 495 -34.18 26.42 -4.99
CA ASP A 495 -32.80 26.95 -5.13
C ASP A 495 -32.20 26.83 -6.55
N GLY A 496 -32.85 26.08 -7.44
CA GLY A 496 -32.41 25.91 -8.84
C GLY A 496 -31.18 25.01 -9.03
N ASP A 497 -30.39 25.30 -10.06
CA ASP A 497 -29.25 24.49 -10.51
C ASP A 497 -27.99 24.72 -9.67
N VAL A 498 -28.02 24.25 -8.42
CA VAL A 498 -26.88 24.20 -7.50
C VAL A 498 -25.99 22.98 -7.72
N ALA A 499 -24.70 23.07 -7.40
CA ALA A 499 -23.85 21.88 -7.44
C ALA A 499 -24.20 20.90 -6.30
N LEU A 500 -24.32 19.62 -6.66
CA LEU A 500 -24.75 18.55 -5.74
C LEU A 500 -23.61 17.79 -5.07
N MET A 501 -22.35 18.06 -5.40
CA MET A 501 -21.16 17.30 -4.97
C MET A 501 -19.97 18.23 -4.64
N PRO A 502 -19.00 17.77 -3.83
CA PRO A 502 -17.71 18.43 -3.70
C PRO A 502 -16.85 18.20 -4.96
N ASN A 503 -15.89 19.10 -5.16
CA ASN A 503 -14.87 19.01 -6.21
C ASN A 503 -13.48 19.07 -5.54
N ILE A 504 -12.39 18.94 -6.31
CA ILE A 504 -11.03 19.23 -5.82
C ILE A 504 -10.94 20.71 -5.42
N GLY A 505 -11.06 20.97 -4.12
CA GLY A 505 -11.38 22.27 -3.57
C GLY A 505 -10.15 23.10 -3.14
N PRO A 506 -10.36 24.28 -2.54
CA PRO A 506 -9.27 25.14 -2.05
C PRO A 506 -8.35 24.46 -1.04
N TYR A 507 -8.89 23.61 -0.15
CA TYR A 507 -8.11 22.85 0.83
C TYR A 507 -7.25 21.78 0.15
N ASP A 508 -7.82 21.03 -0.81
CA ASP A 508 -7.11 19.96 -1.52
C ASP A 508 -5.89 20.51 -2.26
N LYS A 509 -6.10 21.61 -3.00
CA LYS A 509 -5.05 22.36 -3.72
C LYS A 509 -3.97 22.87 -2.75
N TYR A 510 -4.36 23.37 -1.58
CA TYR A 510 -3.43 23.81 -0.54
C TYR A 510 -2.63 22.65 0.07
N SER A 511 -3.27 21.55 0.44
CA SER A 511 -2.60 20.41 1.07
C SER A 511 -1.63 19.73 0.11
N ILE A 512 -2.03 19.51 -1.15
CA ILE A 512 -1.14 19.00 -2.21
C ILE A 512 0.02 19.96 -2.47
N MET A 513 -0.21 21.28 -2.54
CA MET A 513 0.87 22.27 -2.62
C MET A 513 1.84 22.13 -1.45
N TRP A 514 1.35 22.12 -0.21
CA TRP A 514 2.18 22.02 0.99
C TRP A 514 2.97 20.70 1.06
N GLY A 515 2.37 19.57 0.67
CA GLY A 515 3.01 18.25 0.70
C GLY A 515 3.95 17.96 -0.47
N TYR A 516 3.66 18.46 -1.68
CA TYR A 516 4.42 18.13 -2.90
C TYR A 516 5.34 19.22 -3.40
N LYS A 517 5.05 20.52 -3.21
CA LYS A 517 5.84 21.62 -3.80
C LYS A 517 7.31 21.51 -3.40
N PRO A 518 8.25 21.32 -4.35
CA PRO A 518 9.67 21.22 -4.03
C PRO A 518 10.21 22.54 -3.46
N ILE A 519 10.80 22.46 -2.27
CA ILE A 519 11.60 23.56 -1.72
C ILE A 519 13.05 23.23 -2.10
N LEU A 520 13.53 23.92 -3.14
CA LEU A 520 14.86 23.74 -3.70
C LEU A 520 15.92 24.31 -2.76
N ASP A 521 17.16 23.82 -2.89
CA ASP A 521 18.33 24.32 -2.15
C ASP A 521 18.18 24.25 -0.61
N LYS A 522 17.35 23.30 -0.13
CA LYS A 522 17.02 23.10 1.29
C LYS A 522 16.96 21.64 1.72
N THR A 523 17.56 21.34 2.87
CA THR A 523 17.42 20.07 3.58
C THR A 523 16.03 19.95 4.24
N ALA A 524 15.61 18.72 4.57
CA ALA A 524 14.31 18.47 5.22
C ALA A 524 14.11 19.26 6.53
N LYS A 525 15.19 19.53 7.28
CA LYS A 525 15.15 20.31 8.54
C LYS A 525 14.94 21.80 8.29
N GLU A 526 15.52 22.34 7.22
CA GLU A 526 15.33 23.74 6.84
C GLU A 526 14.00 24.00 6.12
N GLU A 527 13.42 23.01 5.43
CA GLU A 527 12.06 23.16 4.86
C GLU A 527 11.04 23.57 5.92
N LYS A 528 11.23 23.17 7.19
CA LYS A 528 10.24 23.35 8.25
C LYS A 528 9.81 24.81 8.47
N SER A 529 10.70 25.80 8.36
CA SER A 529 10.33 27.21 8.56
C SER A 529 9.47 27.76 7.41
N VAL A 530 9.72 27.29 6.17
CA VAL A 530 8.93 27.64 4.98
C VAL A 530 7.57 26.93 5.00
N LEU A 531 7.55 25.66 5.41
CA LEU A 531 6.33 24.88 5.60
C LEU A 531 5.46 25.46 6.73
N ASP A 532 6.06 26.06 7.75
CA ASP A 532 5.35 26.78 8.82
C ASP A 532 4.77 28.12 8.33
N SER A 533 5.53 28.91 7.55
CA SER A 533 5.00 30.17 7.00
C SER A 533 3.80 29.92 6.08
N TRP A 534 3.84 28.90 5.22
CA TRP A 534 2.70 28.49 4.39
C TRP A 534 1.47 28.02 5.19
N ILE A 535 1.62 27.68 6.48
CA ILE A 535 0.49 27.41 7.38
C ILE A 535 0.01 28.70 8.05
N LEU A 536 0.92 29.56 8.49
CA LEU A 536 0.60 30.84 9.11
C LEU A 536 -0.08 31.82 8.13
N GLU A 537 0.29 31.79 6.85
CA GLU A 537 -0.39 32.48 5.74
C GLU A 537 -1.88 32.12 5.62
N LYS A 538 -2.30 30.97 6.16
CA LYS A 538 -3.67 30.43 6.14
C LYS A 538 -4.30 30.31 7.53
N ALA A 539 -3.62 30.77 8.58
CA ALA A 539 -4.10 30.59 9.95
C ALA A 539 -5.37 31.43 10.21
N GLY A 540 -6.39 30.78 10.78
CA GLY A 540 -7.68 31.41 11.11
C GLY A 540 -8.71 31.39 9.98
N ASP A 541 -8.33 31.06 8.75
CA ASP A 541 -9.27 30.85 7.64
C ASP A 541 -9.83 29.42 7.69
N PRO A 542 -11.14 29.22 7.92
CA PRO A 542 -11.72 27.87 8.03
C PRO A 542 -11.63 27.08 6.72
N VAL A 543 -11.52 27.75 5.56
CA VAL A 543 -11.38 27.10 4.24
C VAL A 543 -10.10 26.26 4.16
N TYR A 544 -9.10 26.56 4.98
CA TYR A 544 -7.82 25.84 5.06
C TYR A 544 -7.68 24.98 6.33
N ARG A 545 -8.76 24.79 7.09
CA ARG A 545 -8.75 23.96 8.31
C ARG A 545 -8.63 22.47 8.00
N PHE A 546 -7.85 21.77 8.81
CA PHE A 546 -7.87 20.31 8.91
C PHE A 546 -8.62 19.83 10.17
N GLY A 547 -9.73 19.11 9.97
CA GLY A 547 -10.41 18.30 10.99
C GLY A 547 -10.08 16.83 10.82
N ARG A 548 -9.51 16.21 11.85
CA ARG A 548 -9.17 14.77 11.83
C ARG A 548 -10.44 13.92 12.01
N GLN A 549 -10.55 12.83 11.25
CA GLN A 549 -11.55 11.79 11.51
C GLN A 549 -11.47 11.28 12.96
N GLN A 550 -12.61 11.30 13.65
CA GLN A 550 -12.74 10.99 15.08
C GLN A 550 -13.30 9.58 15.33
N ARG A 551 -13.36 9.14 16.60
CA ARG A 551 -14.01 7.89 17.04
C ARG A 551 -14.85 8.20 18.28
N GLY A 552 -16.15 8.39 18.06
CA GLY A 552 -16.94 9.29 18.91
C GLY A 552 -16.62 10.74 18.53
N VAL A 553 -17.64 11.57 18.37
CA VAL A 553 -17.47 13.00 18.09
C VAL A 553 -17.09 13.70 19.39
N ILE A 554 -16.00 14.46 19.36
CA ILE A 554 -15.54 15.31 20.48
C ILE A 554 -15.54 16.77 20.00
N ASP A 555 -14.94 17.00 18.83
CA ASP A 555 -15.08 18.24 18.08
C ASP A 555 -16.34 18.16 17.20
N TYR A 556 -17.41 18.86 17.61
CA TYR A 556 -18.68 18.93 16.87
C TYR A 556 -18.56 19.66 15.52
N THR A 557 -17.42 20.31 15.26
CA THR A 557 -17.09 20.99 14.00
C THR A 557 -16.20 20.15 13.08
N SER A 558 -16.15 18.84 13.32
CA SER A 558 -15.37 17.87 12.53
C SER A 558 -16.08 16.50 12.44
N GLN A 559 -17.35 16.46 12.02
CA GLN A 559 -18.17 15.25 11.99
C GLN A 559 -18.13 14.54 10.63
N THR A 560 -18.77 13.37 10.53
CA THR A 560 -18.89 12.65 9.25
C THR A 560 -20.27 12.87 8.65
N GLU A 561 -20.35 13.21 7.36
CA GLU A 561 -21.61 13.41 6.62
C GLU A 561 -22.38 14.68 7.02
N ASP A 562 -21.75 15.62 7.75
CA ASP A 562 -22.29 16.95 7.99
C ASP A 562 -22.09 17.89 6.78
N LEU A 563 -22.70 19.08 6.83
CA LEU A 563 -22.63 20.04 5.72
C LEU A 563 -22.87 21.48 6.19
N GLY A 564 -21.84 22.33 6.05
CA GLY A 564 -21.90 23.76 6.30
C GLY A 564 -21.77 24.19 7.77
N ASP A 565 -21.80 25.52 7.98
CA ASP A 565 -21.50 26.19 9.26
C ASP A 565 -22.49 25.95 10.43
N ASP A 566 -23.68 25.42 10.15
CA ASP A 566 -24.77 25.28 11.11
C ASP A 566 -25.45 23.91 10.96
N SER A 567 -24.98 22.92 11.73
CA SER A 567 -25.48 21.54 11.71
C SER A 567 -26.98 21.44 12.02
N MET A 568 -27.54 22.37 12.81
CA MET A 568 -28.99 22.44 13.09
C MET A 568 -29.78 22.86 11.85
N ARG A 569 -29.36 23.96 11.20
CA ARG A 569 -30.01 24.47 9.98
C ARG A 569 -29.86 23.49 8.82
N ALA A 570 -28.66 22.92 8.64
CA ALA A 570 -28.41 21.94 7.60
C ALA A 570 -29.28 20.69 7.77
N SER A 571 -29.35 20.15 8.99
CA SER A 571 -30.18 18.99 9.32
C SER A 571 -31.68 19.30 9.17
N ALA A 572 -32.13 20.51 9.51
CA ALA A 572 -33.51 20.94 9.27
C ALA A 572 -33.86 20.96 7.78
N TYR A 573 -32.96 21.44 6.91
CA TYR A 573 -33.12 21.39 5.45
C TYR A 573 -33.10 19.95 4.90
N GLY A 574 -32.19 19.10 5.40
CA GLY A 574 -32.16 17.67 5.08
C GLY A 574 -33.46 16.95 5.45
N ILE A 575 -33.98 17.18 6.66
CA ILE A 575 -35.26 16.62 7.12
C ILE A 575 -36.45 17.16 6.33
N LYS A 576 -36.44 18.45 5.94
CA LYS A 576 -37.44 19.04 5.02
C LYS A 576 -37.42 18.33 3.65
N ASN A 577 -36.25 17.91 3.17
CA ASN A 577 -36.12 17.09 1.96
C ASN A 577 -36.59 15.64 2.15
N LEU A 578 -36.22 14.96 3.24
CA LEU A 578 -36.72 13.60 3.51
C LEU A 578 -38.26 13.57 3.57
N LYS A 579 -38.90 14.58 4.16
CA LYS A 579 -40.37 14.73 4.19
C LYS A 579 -41.01 14.89 2.80
N ARG A 580 -40.28 15.38 1.79
CA ARG A 580 -40.71 15.40 0.38
C ARG A 580 -40.53 14.03 -0.30
N ILE A 581 -39.49 13.29 0.08
CA ILE A 581 -39.14 11.98 -0.51
C ILE A 581 -40.08 10.88 -0.02
N VAL A 582 -40.33 10.75 1.29
CA VAL A 582 -41.18 9.69 1.91
C VAL A 582 -42.47 9.38 1.13
N PRO A 583 -43.38 10.35 0.88
CA PRO A 583 -44.66 10.05 0.22
C PRO A 583 -44.53 9.65 -1.25
N ASN A 584 -43.35 9.81 -1.85
CA ASN A 584 -43.07 9.42 -3.23
C ASN A 584 -42.28 8.11 -3.36
N LEU A 585 -41.72 7.54 -2.28
CA LEU A 585 -40.87 6.34 -2.35
C LEU A 585 -41.53 5.20 -3.14
N GLY A 586 -42.74 4.78 -2.75
CA GLY A 586 -43.47 3.70 -3.44
C GLY A 586 -43.87 3.99 -4.90
N LYS A 587 -43.73 5.25 -5.37
CA LYS A 587 -43.90 5.64 -6.78
C LYS A 587 -42.56 5.70 -7.54
N TRP A 588 -41.48 6.07 -6.86
CA TRP A 588 -40.15 6.21 -7.46
C TRP A 588 -39.35 4.90 -7.47
N THR A 589 -39.63 4.00 -6.51
CA THR A 589 -38.93 2.70 -6.40
C THR A 589 -39.80 1.48 -6.73
N GLY A 590 -41.09 1.68 -7.02
CA GLY A 590 -42.00 0.61 -7.44
C GLY A 590 -41.81 0.24 -8.91
N GLU A 591 -41.65 -1.04 -9.20
CA GLU A 591 -41.44 -1.60 -10.54
C GLU A 591 -42.46 -2.73 -10.79
N GLU A 592 -43.03 -2.81 -12.01
CA GLU A 592 -44.17 -3.70 -12.27
C GLU A 592 -43.72 -5.17 -12.40
N GLY A 593 -44.19 -6.01 -11.48
CA GLY A 593 -43.83 -7.43 -11.38
C GLY A 593 -42.82 -7.75 -10.27
N GLU A 594 -42.16 -6.73 -9.71
CA GLU A 594 -41.23 -6.87 -8.58
C GLU A 594 -41.93 -6.87 -7.22
N ASN A 595 -41.18 -7.20 -6.17
CA ASN A 595 -41.65 -7.22 -4.79
C ASN A 595 -41.39 -5.88 -4.06
N TYR A 596 -41.50 -5.86 -2.73
CA TYR A 596 -41.30 -4.66 -1.92
C TYR A 596 -39.86 -4.47 -1.40
N ASP A 597 -38.90 -5.32 -1.76
CA ASP A 597 -37.57 -5.35 -1.12
C ASP A 597 -36.79 -4.05 -1.34
N GLU A 598 -36.86 -3.44 -2.53
CA GLU A 598 -36.21 -2.15 -2.80
C GLU A 598 -36.93 -0.98 -2.11
N LEU A 599 -38.25 -1.06 -1.94
CA LEU A 599 -39.00 -0.09 -1.15
C LEU A 599 -38.62 -0.18 0.34
N GLU A 600 -38.46 -1.39 0.88
CA GLU A 600 -37.99 -1.61 2.26
C GLU A 600 -36.54 -1.13 2.45
N ASN A 601 -35.63 -1.47 1.51
CA ASN A 601 -34.26 -0.94 1.47
C ASN A 601 -34.29 0.59 1.54
N MET A 602 -35.00 1.26 0.63
CA MET A 602 -34.97 2.72 0.53
C MET A 602 -35.71 3.44 1.67
N TYR A 603 -36.72 2.83 2.29
CA TYR A 603 -37.21 3.28 3.60
C TYR A 603 -36.12 3.16 4.69
N GLY A 604 -35.38 2.06 4.72
CA GLY A 604 -34.24 1.85 5.62
C GLY A 604 -33.14 2.90 5.42
N GLN A 605 -32.77 3.21 4.18
CA GLN A 605 -31.80 4.28 3.86
C GLN A 605 -32.32 5.66 4.33
N LEU A 606 -33.60 5.95 4.13
CA LEU A 606 -34.21 7.21 4.55
C LEU A 606 -34.22 7.37 6.08
N VAL A 607 -34.60 6.32 6.82
CA VAL A 607 -34.58 6.31 8.30
C VAL A 607 -33.14 6.40 8.81
N GLY A 608 -32.19 5.71 8.16
CA GLY A 608 -30.76 5.83 8.47
C GLY A 608 -30.24 7.26 8.28
N GLN A 609 -30.60 7.94 7.19
CA GLN A 609 -30.23 9.33 6.95
C GLN A 609 -30.93 10.31 7.90
N PHE A 610 -32.20 10.06 8.27
CA PHE A 610 -32.89 10.86 9.29
C PHE A 610 -32.18 10.77 10.64
N ASN A 611 -31.85 9.55 11.10
CA ASN A 611 -31.14 9.33 12.36
C ASN A 611 -29.74 9.96 12.34
N ARG A 612 -29.06 9.96 11.17
CA ARG A 612 -27.79 10.67 10.96
C ARG A 612 -27.93 12.18 11.14
N TYR A 613 -28.89 12.83 10.46
CA TYR A 613 -29.16 14.27 10.66
C TYR A 613 -29.49 14.61 12.12
N MET A 614 -30.29 13.78 12.81
CA MET A 614 -30.57 13.96 14.23
C MET A 614 -29.33 13.77 15.11
N GLY A 615 -28.39 12.91 14.73
CA GLY A 615 -27.15 12.65 15.46
C GLY A 615 -26.06 13.71 15.27
N HIS A 616 -26.16 14.61 14.28
CA HIS A 616 -25.23 15.73 14.10
C HIS A 616 -25.41 16.86 15.15
N VAL A 617 -26.46 16.77 15.96
CA VAL A 617 -26.95 17.84 16.86
C VAL A 617 -27.20 17.35 18.29
N THR A 618 -26.54 16.25 18.69
CA THR A 618 -26.60 15.62 20.03
C THR A 618 -25.23 15.44 20.63
#